data_AF-A0A7R9MJE1-F1
#
_entry.id   AF-A0A7R9MJE1-F1
#
_cell.length_a   1.000
_cell.length_b   1.000
_cell.length_c   1.000
_cell.angle_alpha   90.00
_cell.angle_beta   90.00
_cell.angle_gamma   90.00
#
_symmetry.space_group_name_H-M   'P 1'
#
loop_
_entity.id
_entity.type
_entity.pdbx_description
1 polymer ?
#
loop_
_entity_poly.entity_id
_entity_poly.type
_entity_poly.pdbx_seq_one_letter_code
_entity_poly.pdbx_strand_id
1 'polypeptide(L)'
;MPLQTTPMASPTEEQQEKLLDESLGIVKVQSFQMKCCLDKGKLMEALKHASNMLSELRTSLLSPKSYYELYMSVTDQLRHLEMYLLDEFQRGRKMADLYELVQ
;
A
#
# COMPACT_ATOMS: atom_id res chain seq x y z
N MET A 1 15.39 -43.26 -1.96
CA MET A 1 15.75 -42.12 -1.09
C MET A 1 14.48 -41.35 -0.77
N PRO A 2 14.10 -41.13 0.50
CA PRO A 2 12.93 -40.33 0.83
C PRO A 2 13.28 -38.83 0.70
N LEU A 3 12.42 -38.09 0.00
CA LEU A 3 12.45 -36.63 -0.06
C LEU A 3 12.18 -36.09 1.35
N GLN A 4 13.21 -35.52 1.97
CA GLN A 4 13.12 -34.85 3.26
C GLN A 4 12.39 -33.52 3.03
N THR A 5 11.08 -33.51 3.24
CA THR A 5 10.31 -32.26 3.30
C THR A 5 10.76 -31.52 4.55
N THR A 6 11.63 -30.53 4.40
CA THR A 6 11.92 -29.55 5.45
C THR A 6 10.58 -28.95 5.91
N PRO A 7 10.25 -28.96 7.21
CA PRO A 7 9.09 -28.23 7.68
C PRO A 7 9.40 -26.75 7.44
N MET A 8 8.63 -26.08 6.57
CA MET A 8 8.59 -24.62 6.58
C MET A 8 7.98 -24.23 7.93
N ALA A 9 8.84 -23.97 8.91
CA ALA A 9 8.41 -23.43 10.18
C ALA A 9 7.73 -22.10 9.91
N SER A 10 6.46 -21.98 10.32
CA SER A 10 5.77 -20.70 10.36
C SER A 10 6.65 -19.70 11.11
N PRO A 11 6.81 -18.46 10.61
CA PRO A 11 7.67 -17.47 11.24
C PRO A 11 7.31 -17.28 12.72
N THR A 12 8.32 -17.05 13.57
CA THR A 12 8.08 -16.75 14.98
C THR A 12 7.32 -15.42 15.14
N GLU A 13 6.69 -15.21 16.29
CA GLU A 13 5.95 -13.97 16.57
C GLU A 13 6.84 -12.72 16.41
N GLU A 14 8.09 -12.78 16.88
CA GLU A 14 9.07 -11.69 16.73
C GLU A 14 9.43 -11.44 15.25
N GLN A 15 9.54 -12.49 14.43
CA GLN A 15 9.77 -12.35 12.99
C GLN A 15 8.55 -11.73 12.29
N GLN A 16 7.33 -12.08 12.73
CA GLN A 16 6.10 -11.50 12.21
C GLN A 16 5.98 -10.01 12.54
N GLU A 17 6.30 -9.62 13.78
CA GLU A 17 6.32 -8.23 14.21
C GLU A 17 7.33 -7.42 13.40
N LYS A 18 8.55 -7.94 13.23
CA LYS A 18 9.58 -7.27 12.43
C LYS A 18 9.18 -7.10 10.95
N LEU A 19 8.65 -8.15 10.32
CA LEU A 19 8.18 -8.07 8.94
C LEU A 19 7.04 -7.06 8.79
N LEU A 20 6.12 -7.03 9.75
CA LEU A 20 5.02 -6.08 9.77
C LEU A 20 5.53 -4.64 9.93
N ASP A 21 6.44 -4.39 10.86
CA ASP A 21 7.04 -3.08 11.11
C ASP A 21 7.79 -2.54 9.89
N GLU A 22 8.54 -3.40 9.19
CA GLU A 22 9.22 -3.04 7.95
C GLU A 22 8.23 -2.57 6.87
N SER A 23 7.17 -3.35 6.62
CA SER A 23 6.12 -2.98 5.66
C SER A 23 5.36 -1.73 6.09
N LEU A 24 4.99 -1.60 7.37
CA LEU A 24 4.31 -0.40 7.89
C LEU A 24 5.21 0.84 7.80
N GLY A 25 6.53 0.68 7.97
CA GLY A 25 7.51 1.73 7.76
C GLY A 25 7.48 2.27 6.32
N ILE A 26 7.43 1.37 5.33
CA ILE A 26 7.31 1.74 3.91
C ILE A 26 5.98 2.42 3.64
N VAL A 27 4.87 1.88 4.15
CA VAL A 27 3.53 2.48 4.03
C VAL A 27 3.52 3.91 4.57
N LYS A 28 4.13 4.15 5.73
CA LYS A 28 4.23 5.48 6.34
C LYS A 28 5.01 6.47 5.48
N VAL A 29 6.15 6.06 4.94
CA VAL A 29 6.97 6.92 4.07
C VAL A 29 6.26 7.23 2.76
N GLN A 30 5.73 6.21 2.08
CA GLN A 30 5.08 6.39 0.78
C GLN A 30 3.79 7.19 0.91
N SER A 31 2.97 6.94 1.93
CA SER A 31 1.73 7.72 2.16
C SER A 31 2.00 9.18 2.48
N PHE A 32 3.06 9.49 3.24
CA PHE A 32 3.47 10.86 3.48
C PHE A 32 3.85 11.57 2.17
N GLN A 33 4.69 10.92 1.35
CA GLN A 33 5.11 11.47 0.06
C GLN A 33 3.92 11.64 -0.90
N MET A 34 3.00 10.67 -0.94
CA MET A 34 1.75 10.74 -1.68
C MET A 34 0.97 12.00 -1.29
N LYS A 35 0.68 12.20 0.00
CA LYS A 35 -0.07 13.37 0.49
C LYS A 35 0.63 14.69 0.12
N CYS A 36 1.95 14.79 0.31
CA CYS A 36 2.71 15.96 -0.10
C CYS A 36 2.67 16.25 -1.62
N CYS A 37 2.58 15.22 -2.45
CA CYS A 37 2.40 15.37 -3.89
C CYS A 37 0.98 15.84 -4.25
N LEU A 38 -0.05 15.30 -3.57
CA LEU A 38 -1.44 15.71 -3.73
C LEU A 38 -1.63 17.19 -3.38
N ASP A 39 -1.06 17.65 -2.25
CA ASP A 39 -1.09 19.06 -1.83
C ASP A 39 -0.49 20.01 -2.87
N LYS A 40 0.44 19.52 -3.70
CA LYS A 40 1.11 20.27 -4.78
C LYS A 40 0.45 20.08 -6.15
N GLY A 41 -0.66 19.35 -6.23
CA GLY A 41 -1.33 19.04 -7.50
C GLY A 41 -0.59 18.03 -8.39
N LYS A 42 0.42 17.34 -7.85
CA LYS A 42 1.27 16.38 -8.57
C LYS A 42 0.68 14.97 -8.53
N LEU A 43 -0.42 14.78 -9.26
CA LEU A 43 -1.20 13.54 -9.20
C LEU A 43 -0.39 12.31 -9.65
N MET A 44 0.39 12.41 -10.74
CA MET A 44 1.18 11.28 -11.24
C MET A 44 2.22 10.78 -10.23
N GLU A 45 2.93 11.71 -9.60
CA GLU A 45 3.89 11.39 -8.56
C GLU A 45 3.20 10.82 -7.31
N ALA A 46 2.04 11.35 -6.94
CA ALA A 46 1.24 10.79 -5.85
C ALA A 46 0.81 9.34 -6.15
N LEU A 47 0.34 9.05 -7.38
CA LEU A 47 -0.02 7.70 -7.81
C LEU A 47 1.16 6.73 -7.79
N LYS A 48 2.36 7.20 -8.16
CA LYS A 48 3.59 6.40 -8.03
C LYS A 48 3.86 6.01 -6.57
N HIS A 49 3.72 6.94 -5.64
CA HIS A 49 3.87 6.65 -4.22
C HIS A 49 2.76 5.71 -3.70
N ALA A 50 1.52 5.90 -4.14
CA ALA A 50 0.41 5.00 -3.82
C ALA A 50 0.66 3.57 -4.35
N SER A 51 1.17 3.42 -5.57
CA SER A 51 1.53 2.13 -6.15
C SER A 51 2.65 1.44 -5.37
N ASN A 52 3.66 2.19 -4.92
CA ASN A 52 4.72 1.62 -4.07
C ASN A 52 4.15 1.17 -2.72
N MET A 53 3.28 1.95 -2.09
CA MET A 53 2.59 1.56 -0.87
C MET A 53 1.76 0.28 -1.04
N LEU A 54 0.99 0.18 -2.14
CA LEU A 54 0.19 -1.00 -2.48
C LEU A 54 1.05 -2.23 -2.72
N SER A 55 2.30 -2.07 -3.16
CA SER A 55 3.20 -3.19 -3.42
C SER A 55 3.54 -4.00 -2.15
N GLU A 56 3.44 -3.39 -0.96
CA GLU A 56 3.61 -4.09 0.32
C GLU A 56 2.56 -5.19 0.54
N LEU A 57 1.35 -5.04 -0.03
CA LEU A 57 0.29 -6.05 0.05
C LEU A 57 0.57 -7.31 -0.80
N ARG A 58 1.63 -7.31 -1.62
CA ARG A 58 2.02 -8.49 -2.42
C ARG A 58 2.77 -9.54 -1.61
N THR A 59 3.14 -9.23 -0.36
CA THR A 59 3.85 -10.17 0.52
C THR A 59 3.00 -11.39 0.86
N SER A 60 3.61 -12.58 0.82
CA SER A 60 3.02 -13.84 1.27
C SER A 60 3.61 -14.32 2.60
N LEU A 61 4.46 -13.50 3.24
CA LEU A 61 5.23 -13.86 4.44
C LEU A 61 4.51 -13.52 5.75
N LEU A 62 3.48 -12.67 5.69
CA LEU A 62 2.70 -12.26 6.86
C LEU A 62 1.61 -13.29 7.19
N SER A 63 1.42 -13.53 8.48
CA SER A 63 0.28 -14.24 9.03
C SER A 63 -1.01 -13.49 8.74
N PRO A 64 -2.18 -14.14 8.77
CA PRO A 64 -3.46 -13.48 8.53
C PRO A 64 -3.70 -12.26 9.43
N LYS A 65 -3.27 -12.32 10.69
CA LYS A 65 -3.39 -11.20 11.63
C LYS A 65 -2.53 -10.01 11.20
N SER A 66 -1.24 -10.23 11.01
CA SER A 66 -0.29 -9.17 10.61
C SER A 66 -0.64 -8.59 9.24
N TYR A 67 -1.07 -9.43 8.29
CA TYR A 67 -1.53 -8.98 6.98
C TYR A 67 -2.77 -8.08 7.09
N TYR A 68 -3.73 -8.42 7.97
CA TYR A 68 -4.90 -7.59 8.19
C TYR A 68 -4.54 -6.20 8.73
N GLU A 69 -3.58 -6.12 9.65
CA GLU A 69 -3.08 -4.84 10.18
C GLU A 69 -2.44 -3.99 9.07
N LEU A 70 -1.59 -4.60 8.23
CA LEU A 70 -1.02 -3.94 7.05
C LEU A 70 -2.10 -3.47 6.07
N TYR A 71 -3.06 -4.33 5.75
CA TYR A 71 -4.19 -4.02 4.87
C TYR A 71 -5.01 -2.84 5.38
N MET A 72 -5.33 -2.81 6.67
CA MET A 72 -6.08 -1.71 7.29
C MET A 72 -5.30 -0.40 7.20
N SER A 73 -4.00 -0.43 7.45
CA SER A 73 -3.12 0.73 7.33
C SER A 73 -3.09 1.27 5.89
N VAL A 74 -2.83 0.41 4.90
CA VAL A 74 -2.79 0.80 3.47
C VAL A 74 -4.15 1.35 3.02
N THR A 75 -5.25 0.67 3.36
CA THR A 75 -6.60 1.08 2.98
C THR A 75 -6.96 2.44 3.56
N ASP A 76 -6.57 2.70 4.81
CA ASP A 76 -6.77 4.02 5.43
C ASP A 76 -6.03 5.13 4.68
N GLN A 77 -4.79 4.86 4.25
CA GLN A 77 -4.04 5.83 3.46
C GLN A 77 -4.67 6.07 2.08
N LEU A 78 -5.22 5.05 1.43
CA LEU A 78 -5.89 5.17 0.14
C LEU A 78 -7.15 6.04 0.20
N ARG A 79 -7.86 6.10 1.33
CA ARG A 79 -9.02 7.01 1.49
C ARG A 79 -8.64 8.47 1.26
N HIS A 80 -7.42 8.88 1.60
CA HIS A 80 -6.96 10.24 1.30
C HIS A 80 -6.82 10.50 -0.20
N LEU A 81 -6.32 9.52 -0.95
CA LEU A 81 -6.22 9.60 -2.40
C LEU A 81 -7.61 9.60 -3.04
N GLU A 82 -8.52 8.75 -2.56
CA GLU A 82 -9.92 8.72 -2.98
C GLU A 82 -10.61 10.08 -2.78
N MET A 83 -10.51 10.66 -1.57
CA MET A 83 -11.07 11.98 -1.27
C MET A 83 -10.52 13.06 -2.22
N TYR A 84 -9.20 13.07 -2.47
CA TYR A 84 -8.59 14.00 -3.41
C TYR A 84 -9.16 13.85 -4.82
N LEU A 85 -9.30 12.61 -5.31
CA LEU A 85 -9.82 12.35 -6.65
C LEU A 85 -11.30 12.76 -6.78
N LEU A 86 -12.11 12.55 -5.73
CA LEU A 86 -13.49 12.99 -5.67
C LEU A 86 -13.60 14.52 -5.72
N ASP A 87 -12.77 15.24 -4.98
CA ASP A 87 -12.73 16.70 -5.00
C ASP A 87 -12.33 17.24 -6.38
N GLU A 88 -11.34 16.62 -7.02
CA GLU A 88 -10.90 17.01 -8.37
C GLU A 88 -11.94 16.71 -9.45
N PHE A 89 -12.71 15.63 -9.27
CA PHE A 89 -13.86 15.35 -10.12
C PHE A 89 -14.94 16.43 -10.00
N GLN A 90 -15.28 16.83 -8.76
CA GLN A 90 -16.26 17.89 -8.52
C GLN A 90 -15.81 19.25 -9.09
N ARG A 91 -14.49 19.49 -9.17
CA ARG A 91 -13.88 20.67 -9.81
C ARG A 91 -13.88 20.62 -11.34
N GLY A 92 -14.36 19.52 -11.95
CA GLY A 92 -14.56 19.41 -13.39
C GLY A 92 -13.39 18.78 -14.17
N ARG A 93 -12.44 18.10 -13.50
CA ARG A 93 -11.48 17.24 -14.24
C ARG A 93 -12.22 16.07 -14.87
N LYS A 94 -11.89 15.75 -16.12
CA LYS A 94 -12.54 14.67 -16.86
C LYS A 94 -12.10 13.30 -16.33
N MET A 95 -13.07 12.44 -16.03
CA MET A 95 -12.84 11.07 -15.55
C MET A 95 -12.09 10.17 -16.53
N ALA A 96 -12.22 10.43 -17.84
CA ALA A 96 -11.54 9.64 -18.88
C ALA A 96 -10.02 9.72 -18.71
N ASP A 97 -9.49 10.92 -18.46
CA ASP A 97 -8.05 11.14 -18.27
C ASP A 97 -7.52 10.48 -16.98
N LEU A 98 -8.39 10.28 -15.98
CA LEU A 98 -8.06 9.62 -14.72
C LEU A 98 -8.07 8.09 -14.84
N TYR A 99 -9.04 7.53 -15.57
CA TYR A 99 -9.16 6.08 -15.78
C TYR A 99 -8.02 5.51 -16.62
N GLU A 100 -7.58 6.22 -17.67
CA GLU A 100 -6.41 5.79 -18.46
C GLU A 100 -5.10 5.88 -17.67
N LEU A 101 -5.03 6.74 -16.65
CA LEU A 101 -3.81 6.98 -15.89
C LEU A 101 -3.44 5.87 -14.91
N VAL A 102 -4.43 5.08 -14.48
CA VAL A 102 -4.30 4.08 -13.40
C VAL A 102 -4.39 2.63 -13.89
N GLN A 103 -4.68 2.41 -15.18
CA GLN A 103 -4.61 1.09 -15.82
C GLN A 103 -3.17 0.67 -16.09
#